data_AF-A0A4R5DT83-F1
#
_entry.id   AF-A0A4R5DT83-F1
#
_cell.length_a   1.000
_cell.length_b   1.000
_cell.length_c   1.000
_cell.angle_alpha   90.00
_cell.angle_beta   90.00
_cell.angle_gamma   90.00
#
_symmetry.space_group_name_H-M   'P 1'
#
loop_
_entity.id
_entity.type
_entity.pdbx_description
1 polymer ?
#
loop_
_entity_poly.entity_id
_entity_poly.type
_entity_poly.pdbx_seq_one_letter_code
_entity_poly.pdbx_strand_id
1 'polypeptide(L)'
;MINSQLVLSLFSGIGLLDSGFESNGFCVVRAPEKILGGDVRNFHCSKGFFTGIIGGPPCQDFSRLRRTEPTGEGLELLGEFCRIVLESDCDWFLMENVPGVPSLEIDGYHIQRFDLSPLHVGHKQSRLRHFQFGSKTGLILNIKRMDFEGVAEPCVTATEGSRIGKRSFQEFCELQGLPAGYDLPELHKVAKYRAVGNGVHAAVSNEVSRAILEALTSENPFTIFNSKLCACGCGRFVFGKQVTANQTCRKRLSRKRDGLITVKYQNVTCDLTGVIEPKFVTV
;
A
#
# COMPACT_ATOMS: atom_id res chain seq x y z
N MET A 1 22.12 -8.24 -18.89
CA MET A 1 20.70 -7.89 -19.02
C MET A 1 20.09 -7.97 -17.64
N ILE A 2 19.57 -6.87 -17.09
CA ILE A 2 18.80 -6.93 -15.85
C ILE A 2 17.54 -7.72 -16.21
N ASN A 3 17.33 -8.88 -15.60
CA ASN A 3 16.12 -9.65 -15.81
C ASN A 3 14.96 -8.80 -15.26
N SER A 4 14.12 -8.24 -16.14
CA SER A 4 13.00 -7.40 -15.70
C SER A 4 12.10 -8.24 -14.79
N GLN A 5 11.83 -7.72 -13.60
CA GLN A 5 11.01 -8.41 -12.60
C GLN A 5 9.57 -8.43 -13.09
N LEU A 6 9.01 -9.63 -13.29
CA LEU A 6 7.62 -9.80 -13.70
C LEU A 6 6.72 -9.72 -12.46
N VAL A 7 5.87 -8.69 -12.42
CA VAL A 7 5.02 -8.35 -11.27
C VAL A 7 3.56 -8.43 -11.66
N LEU A 8 2.75 -9.10 -10.84
CA LEU A 8 1.30 -9.14 -10.99
C LEU A 8 0.67 -8.01 -10.17
N SER A 9 -0.11 -7.14 -10.81
CA SER A 9 -0.90 -6.09 -10.17
C SER A 9 -2.35 -6.54 -9.99
N LEU A 10 -2.79 -6.62 -8.74
CA LEU A 10 -4.17 -6.87 -8.32
C LEU A 10 -4.84 -5.54 -7.98
N PHE A 11 -6.15 -5.42 -8.24
CA PHE A 11 -6.91 -4.22 -7.91
C PHE A 11 -6.31 -2.94 -8.52
N SER A 12 -5.81 -3.04 -9.75
CA SER A 12 -5.02 -1.98 -10.39
C SER A 12 -5.81 -0.67 -10.58
N GLY A 13 -7.13 -0.74 -10.69
CA GLY A 13 -7.97 0.39 -11.09
C GLY A 13 -7.49 0.95 -12.42
N ILE A 14 -7.02 2.21 -12.41
CA ILE A 14 -6.42 2.87 -13.58
C ILE A 14 -4.88 2.80 -13.61
N GLY A 15 -4.26 1.96 -12.78
CA GLY A 15 -2.82 1.68 -12.81
C GLY A 15 -1.93 2.73 -12.14
N LEU A 16 -2.43 3.48 -11.14
CA LEU A 16 -1.59 4.50 -10.46
C LEU A 16 -0.53 3.89 -9.54
N LEU A 17 -0.75 2.69 -9.01
CA LEU A 17 0.31 1.94 -8.33
C LEU A 17 1.26 1.36 -9.40
N ASP A 18 0.71 0.74 -10.43
CA ASP A 18 1.46 0.11 -11.52
C ASP A 18 2.48 1.05 -12.16
N SER A 19 2.09 2.30 -12.44
CA SER A 19 2.93 3.26 -13.17
C SER A 19 4.26 3.57 -12.48
N GLY A 20 4.33 3.52 -11.15
CA GLY A 20 5.59 3.66 -10.43
C GLY A 20 6.51 2.47 -10.65
N PHE A 21 5.95 1.26 -10.65
CA PHE A 21 6.68 0.02 -10.94
C PHE A 21 7.17 0.00 -12.40
N GLU A 22 6.28 0.30 -13.36
CA GLU A 22 6.64 0.41 -14.78
C GLU A 22 7.77 1.43 -14.99
N SER A 23 7.70 2.60 -14.35
CA SER A 23 8.74 3.64 -14.43
C SER A 23 10.09 3.23 -13.81
N ASN A 24 10.09 2.25 -12.91
CA ASN A 24 11.31 1.68 -12.32
C ASN A 24 11.77 0.38 -13.02
N GLY A 25 11.21 0.05 -14.20
CA GLY A 25 11.68 -1.06 -15.04
C GLY A 25 11.10 -2.44 -14.69
N PHE A 26 10.09 -2.49 -13.83
CA PHE A 26 9.31 -3.72 -13.61
C PHE A 26 8.38 -3.96 -14.80
N CYS A 27 8.19 -5.23 -15.17
CA CYS A 27 7.18 -5.63 -16.14
C CYS A 27 5.89 -5.92 -15.37
N VAL A 28 4.89 -5.05 -15.46
CA VAL A 28 3.63 -5.19 -14.72
C VAL A 28 2.57 -5.86 -15.58
N VAL A 29 2.05 -6.98 -15.09
CA VAL A 29 0.89 -7.68 -15.65
C VAL A 29 -0.31 -7.37 -14.76
N ARG A 30 -1.42 -6.90 -15.34
CA ARG A 30 -2.63 -6.54 -14.59
C ARG A 30 -3.59 -7.72 -14.55
N ALA A 31 -4.06 -8.07 -13.36
CA ALA A 31 -5.11 -9.05 -13.15
C ALA A 31 -6.50 -8.49 -13.54
N PRO A 32 -7.57 -9.31 -13.55
CA PRO A 32 -8.93 -8.84 -13.79
C PRO A 32 -9.32 -7.70 -12.85
N GLU A 33 -9.93 -6.66 -13.41
CA GLU A 33 -10.28 -5.44 -12.71
C GLU A 33 -11.78 -5.16 -12.84
N LYS A 34 -12.42 -4.81 -11.72
CA LYS A 34 -13.86 -4.54 -11.62
C LYS A 34 -14.31 -3.42 -12.53
N ILE A 35 -13.49 -2.36 -12.69
CA ILE A 35 -13.82 -1.26 -13.63
C ILE A 35 -13.79 -1.69 -15.10
N LEU A 36 -13.18 -2.83 -15.42
CA LEU A 36 -13.15 -3.44 -16.76
C LEU A 36 -14.08 -4.66 -16.88
N GLY A 37 -14.92 -4.93 -15.86
CA GLY A 37 -15.85 -6.07 -15.84
C GLY A 37 -15.24 -7.39 -15.37
N GLY A 38 -13.98 -7.39 -14.91
CA GLY A 38 -13.34 -8.56 -14.31
C GLY A 38 -13.66 -8.71 -12.82
N ASP A 39 -13.42 -9.91 -12.27
CA ASP A 39 -13.46 -10.16 -10.83
C ASP A 39 -12.26 -11.00 -10.41
N VAL A 40 -11.49 -10.50 -9.44
CA VAL A 40 -10.31 -11.17 -8.89
C VAL A 40 -10.65 -12.48 -8.19
N ARG A 41 -11.90 -12.64 -7.72
CA ARG A 41 -12.38 -13.88 -7.07
C ARG A 41 -12.31 -15.09 -8.00
N ASN A 42 -12.45 -14.86 -9.31
CA ASN A 42 -12.39 -15.90 -10.33
C ASN A 42 -10.99 -16.04 -10.94
N PHE A 43 -10.02 -15.26 -10.45
CA PHE A 43 -8.67 -15.27 -10.97
C PHE A 43 -7.79 -16.26 -10.22
N HIS A 44 -7.09 -17.09 -10.98
CA HIS A 44 -6.05 -17.99 -10.49
C HIS A 44 -4.78 -17.74 -11.29
N CYS A 45 -3.63 -17.79 -10.62
CA CYS A 45 -2.33 -17.63 -11.25
C CYS A 45 -1.52 -18.91 -11.14
N SER A 46 -0.61 -19.09 -12.10
CA SER A 46 0.33 -20.21 -12.05
C SER A 46 1.50 -19.89 -11.13
N LYS A 47 1.91 -20.90 -10.37
CA LYS A 47 3.03 -20.84 -9.44
C LYS A 47 4.35 -20.51 -10.14
N GLY A 48 5.16 -19.62 -9.57
CA GLY A 48 6.55 -19.39 -9.96
C GLY A 48 6.78 -18.50 -11.20
N PHE A 49 5.72 -17.90 -11.76
CA PHE A 49 5.85 -16.98 -12.89
C PHE A 49 6.10 -15.54 -12.47
N PHE A 50 5.50 -15.09 -11.38
CA PHE A 50 5.61 -13.72 -10.89
C PHE A 50 6.61 -13.66 -9.74
N THR A 51 7.62 -12.78 -9.85
CA THR A 51 8.57 -12.55 -8.76
C THR A 51 7.94 -11.74 -7.64
N GLY A 52 6.95 -10.90 -7.97
CA GLY A 52 6.20 -10.17 -6.96
C GLY A 52 4.74 -9.90 -7.30
N ILE A 53 3.97 -9.63 -6.25
CA ILE A 53 2.57 -9.18 -6.35
C ILE A 53 2.43 -7.80 -5.74
N ILE A 54 1.69 -6.92 -6.42
CA ILE A 54 1.29 -5.62 -5.89
C ILE A 54 -0.23 -5.48 -5.89
N GLY A 55 -0.79 -4.69 -4.99
CA GLY A 55 -2.20 -4.35 -5.08
C GLY A 55 -2.72 -3.48 -3.94
N GLY A 56 -3.88 -2.87 -4.19
CA GLY A 56 -4.62 -2.10 -3.19
C GLY A 56 -6.05 -2.61 -3.06
N PRO A 57 -6.31 -3.69 -2.28
CA PRO A 57 -7.66 -4.19 -2.06
C PRO A 57 -8.58 -3.06 -1.56
N PRO A 58 -9.88 -3.08 -1.91
CA PRO A 58 -10.83 -2.04 -1.52
C PRO A 58 -10.78 -1.70 -0.02
N CYS A 59 -10.60 -0.42 0.28
CA CYS A 59 -10.29 0.07 1.63
C CYS A 59 -11.49 0.63 2.41
N GLN A 60 -12.69 0.62 1.81
CA GLN A 60 -13.88 1.30 2.33
C GLN A 60 -14.27 0.77 3.72
N ASP A 61 -14.18 -0.54 3.93
CA ASP A 61 -14.45 -1.22 5.20
C ASP A 61 -13.39 -0.95 6.28
N PHE A 62 -12.27 -0.32 5.94
CA PHE A 62 -11.20 0.04 6.88
C PHE A 62 -11.05 1.55 7.08
N SER A 63 -11.84 2.36 6.36
CA SER A 63 -11.74 3.82 6.39
C SER A 63 -12.38 4.44 7.65
N ARG A 64 -11.63 5.32 8.32
CA ARG A 64 -12.15 6.16 9.44
C ARG A 64 -13.22 7.16 9.01
N LEU A 65 -13.34 7.44 7.71
CA LEU A 65 -14.35 8.32 7.15
C LEU A 65 -15.66 7.60 6.86
N ARG A 66 -15.72 6.26 6.98
CA ARG A 66 -16.96 5.50 6.82
C ARG A 66 -17.99 5.94 7.88
N ARG A 67 -19.26 5.94 7.49
CA ARG A 67 -20.42 6.31 8.32
C ARG A 67 -21.49 5.22 8.39
N THR A 68 -21.19 4.05 7.82
CA THR A 68 -22.05 2.88 7.72
C THR A 68 -21.32 1.66 8.30
N GLU A 69 -22.06 0.59 8.55
CA GLU A 69 -21.46 -0.70 8.90
C GLU A 69 -20.54 -1.21 7.78
N PRO A 70 -19.47 -1.97 8.12
CA PRO A 70 -18.65 -2.67 7.12
C PRO A 70 -19.52 -3.60 6.27
N THR A 71 -19.22 -3.66 4.97
CA THR A 71 -19.93 -4.53 4.03
C THR A 71 -19.47 -6.00 4.10
N GLY A 72 -18.24 -6.23 4.54
CA GLY A 72 -17.57 -7.53 4.50
C GLY A 72 -16.69 -7.71 3.25
N GLU A 73 -16.97 -6.97 2.18
CA GLU A 73 -16.21 -7.03 0.92
C GLU A 73 -14.72 -6.70 1.12
N GLY A 74 -14.40 -5.79 2.06
CA GLY A 74 -13.00 -5.44 2.34
C GLY A 74 -12.19 -6.59 2.92
N LEU A 75 -12.76 -7.39 3.83
CA LEU A 75 -12.09 -8.56 4.40
C LEU A 75 -12.04 -9.72 3.41
N GLU A 76 -13.11 -9.92 2.65
CA GLU A 76 -13.17 -10.92 1.58
C GLU A 76 -12.06 -10.68 0.54
N LEU A 77 -11.96 -9.46 0.00
CA LEU A 77 -10.97 -9.13 -1.03
C LEU A 77 -9.54 -9.05 -0.50
N LEU A 78 -9.36 -8.77 0.80
CA LEU A 78 -8.09 -8.96 1.47
C LEU A 78 -7.69 -10.44 1.50
N GLY A 79 -8.66 -11.32 1.67
CA GLY A 79 -8.49 -12.77 1.55
C GLY A 79 -8.11 -13.23 0.16
N GLU A 80 -8.75 -12.69 -0.87
CA GLU A 80 -8.39 -12.98 -2.26
C GLU A 80 -6.98 -12.50 -2.60
N PHE A 81 -6.54 -11.36 -2.06
CA PHE A 81 -5.15 -10.93 -2.17
C PHE A 81 -4.19 -11.97 -1.56
N CYS A 82 -4.46 -12.42 -0.33
CA CYS A 82 -3.69 -13.47 0.33
C CYS A 82 -3.65 -14.78 -0.47
N ARG A 83 -4.81 -15.25 -0.94
CA ARG A 83 -4.95 -16.47 -1.73
C ARG A 83 -4.05 -16.41 -2.95
N ILE A 84 -4.08 -15.31 -3.71
CA ILE A 84 -3.29 -15.16 -4.92
C ILE A 84 -1.79 -15.05 -4.60
N VAL A 85 -1.40 -14.39 -3.50
CA VAL A 85 0.00 -14.40 -3.02
C VAL A 85 0.49 -15.82 -2.78
N LEU A 86 -0.30 -16.64 -2.08
CA LEU A 86 0.04 -18.04 -1.79
C LEU A 86 0.03 -18.93 -3.03
N GLU A 87 -0.97 -18.81 -3.90
CA GLU A 87 -1.07 -19.56 -5.17
C GLU A 87 0.10 -19.24 -6.11
N SER A 88 0.50 -17.97 -6.21
CA SER A 88 1.60 -17.54 -7.08
C SER A 88 2.96 -18.03 -6.62
N ASP A 89 3.12 -18.27 -5.31
CA ASP A 89 4.40 -18.50 -4.66
C ASP A 89 5.46 -17.44 -5.02
N CYS A 90 5.08 -16.17 -5.15
CA CYS A 90 6.01 -15.07 -5.46
C CYS A 90 7.10 -14.89 -4.38
N ASP A 91 8.16 -14.14 -4.67
CA ASP A 91 9.25 -13.91 -3.70
C ASP A 91 8.91 -12.81 -2.69
N TRP A 92 8.08 -11.86 -3.12
CA TRP A 92 7.66 -10.71 -2.33
C TRP A 92 6.28 -10.21 -2.74
N PHE A 93 5.61 -9.48 -1.83
CA PHE A 93 4.40 -8.76 -2.17
C PHE A 93 4.39 -7.36 -1.57
N LEU A 94 3.60 -6.47 -2.15
CA LEU A 94 3.28 -5.16 -1.60
C LEU A 94 1.77 -4.93 -1.61
N MET A 95 1.21 -4.70 -0.44
CA MET A 95 -0.18 -4.27 -0.31
C MET A 95 -0.26 -2.81 0.16
N GLU A 96 -1.02 -1.99 -0.55
CA GLU A 96 -1.42 -0.65 -0.12
C GLU A 96 -2.85 -0.67 0.47
N ASN A 97 -3.07 0.10 1.53
CA ASN A 97 -4.40 0.35 2.06
C ASN A 97 -4.46 1.62 2.93
N VAL A 98 -5.61 1.89 3.56
CA VAL A 98 -5.74 2.91 4.60
C VAL A 98 -5.18 2.42 5.95
N PRO A 99 -4.78 3.33 6.87
CA PRO A 99 -4.19 2.95 8.17
C PRO A 99 -5.03 2.02 9.06
N GLY A 100 -6.34 1.94 8.83
CA GLY A 100 -7.24 1.05 9.58
C GLY A 100 -7.20 -0.41 9.14
N VAL A 101 -6.46 -0.76 8.09
CA VAL A 101 -6.39 -2.14 7.57
C VAL A 101 -5.78 -3.11 8.60
N PRO A 102 -6.32 -4.35 8.71
CA PRO A 102 -5.71 -5.45 9.44
C PRO A 102 -4.23 -5.69 9.09
N SER A 103 -3.46 -6.21 10.04
CA SER A 103 -2.13 -6.75 9.70
C SER A 103 -2.32 -8.09 8.99
N LEU A 104 -1.57 -8.32 7.92
CA LEU A 104 -1.48 -9.63 7.30
C LEU A 104 -0.42 -10.47 8.03
N GLU A 105 -0.71 -11.75 8.15
CA GLU A 105 0.25 -12.81 8.49
C GLU A 105 0.10 -13.87 7.39
N ILE A 106 1.07 -13.96 6.49
CA ILE A 106 1.04 -14.93 5.38
C ILE A 106 2.17 -15.92 5.59
N ASP A 107 1.83 -17.21 5.59
CA ASP A 107 2.78 -18.29 5.78
C ASP A 107 3.96 -18.20 4.79
N GLY A 108 5.17 -18.29 5.32
CA GLY A 108 6.40 -18.19 4.54
C GLY A 108 6.89 -16.76 4.25
N TYR A 109 6.17 -15.71 4.65
CA TYR A 109 6.59 -14.33 4.44
C TYR A 109 6.89 -13.60 5.76
N HIS A 110 7.97 -12.84 5.75
CA HIS A 110 8.25 -11.83 6.76
C HIS A 110 7.69 -10.48 6.29
N ILE A 111 6.87 -9.84 7.13
CA ILE A 111 6.09 -8.67 6.70
C ILE A 111 6.60 -7.41 7.41
N GLN A 112 7.10 -6.47 6.63
CA GLN A 112 7.38 -5.10 7.05
C GLN A 112 6.11 -4.25 6.89
N ARG A 113 5.71 -3.60 7.99
CA ARG A 113 4.59 -2.67 8.04
C ARG A 113 5.09 -1.21 8.13
N PHE A 114 4.59 -0.31 7.29
CA PHE A 114 4.96 1.12 7.33
C PHE A 114 3.86 2.05 6.76
N ASP A 115 3.83 3.30 7.24
CA ASP A 115 2.95 4.32 6.68
C ASP A 115 3.72 5.21 5.71
N LEU A 116 3.13 5.65 4.61
CA LEU A 116 3.73 6.65 3.72
C LEU A 116 2.68 7.69 3.31
N SER A 117 3.13 8.93 3.09
CA SER A 117 2.28 10.06 2.72
C SER A 117 3.00 10.82 1.61
N PRO A 118 2.29 11.44 0.65
CA PRO A 118 2.90 12.34 -0.31
C PRO A 118 3.76 13.43 0.36
N LEU A 119 3.36 13.90 1.55
CA LEU A 119 4.15 14.85 2.37
C LEU A 119 5.57 14.30 2.66
N HIS A 120 5.71 13.01 2.93
CA HIS A 120 7.01 12.41 3.21
C HIS A 120 7.92 12.28 1.97
N VAL A 121 7.40 12.54 0.77
CA VAL A 121 8.14 12.45 -0.50
C VAL A 121 8.07 13.79 -1.27
N GLY A 122 7.81 14.90 -0.57
CA GLY A 122 7.91 16.25 -1.13
C GLY A 122 6.64 16.79 -1.78
N HIS A 123 5.49 16.12 -1.62
CA HIS A 123 4.22 16.52 -2.22
C HIS A 123 3.21 17.03 -1.18
N LYS A 124 2.48 18.09 -1.52
CA LYS A 124 1.61 18.83 -0.59
C LYS A 124 0.34 18.10 -0.13
N GLN A 125 0.00 16.91 -0.65
CA GLN A 125 -1.24 16.22 -0.25
C GLN A 125 -1.10 15.47 1.09
N SER A 126 -1.98 15.77 2.04
CA SER A 126 -2.13 15.01 3.28
C SER A 126 -2.90 13.71 3.05
N ARG A 127 -2.22 12.69 2.51
CA ARG A 127 -2.79 11.37 2.18
C ARG A 127 -1.95 10.26 2.82
N LEU A 128 -2.15 10.02 4.11
CA LEU A 128 -1.50 8.90 4.78
C LEU A 128 -2.07 7.58 4.28
N ARG A 129 -1.18 6.69 3.85
CA ARG A 129 -1.47 5.33 3.43
C ARG A 129 -0.57 4.36 4.13
N HIS A 130 -1.03 3.12 4.13
CA HIS A 130 -0.51 2.03 4.89
C HIS A 130 -0.01 0.95 3.94
N PHE A 131 1.22 0.49 4.16
CA PHE A 131 1.87 -0.48 3.30
C PHE A 131 2.30 -1.69 4.12
N GLN A 132 2.09 -2.87 3.55
CA GLN A 132 2.58 -4.14 4.05
C GLN A 132 3.41 -4.78 2.94
N PHE A 133 4.71 -4.84 3.15
CA PHE A 133 5.66 -5.49 2.24
C PHE A 133 6.07 -6.84 2.83
N GLY A 134 5.71 -7.92 2.16
CA GLY A 134 6.11 -9.27 2.55
C GLY A 134 7.27 -9.76 1.71
N SER A 135 8.20 -10.48 2.32
CA SER A 135 9.32 -11.13 1.62
C SER A 135 9.65 -12.48 2.24
N LYS A 136 9.84 -13.50 1.41
CA LYS A 136 10.28 -14.84 1.87
C LYS A 136 11.67 -14.82 2.49
N THR A 137 12.56 -13.99 1.96
CA THR A 137 13.95 -13.86 2.44
C THR A 137 14.10 -12.82 3.55
N GLY A 138 12.99 -12.20 3.98
CA GLY A 138 13.01 -11.22 5.05
C GLY A 138 13.53 -9.85 4.65
N LEU A 139 13.47 -9.50 3.36
CA LEU A 139 13.85 -8.16 2.88
C LEU A 139 13.05 -7.07 3.59
N ILE A 140 13.73 -5.95 3.85
CA ILE A 140 13.17 -4.73 4.42
C ILE A 140 13.41 -3.57 3.47
N LEU A 141 12.36 -2.80 3.20
CA LEU A 141 12.43 -1.61 2.36
C LEU A 141 12.99 -0.41 3.12
N ASN A 142 13.95 0.25 2.49
CA ASN A 142 14.42 1.57 2.89
C ASN A 142 13.64 2.67 2.18
N ILE A 143 12.52 3.08 2.79
CA ILE A 143 11.70 4.17 2.30
C ILE A 143 12.37 5.50 2.62
N LYS A 144 12.78 6.23 1.58
CA LYS A 144 13.30 7.60 1.72
C LYS A 144 12.16 8.52 2.10
N ARG A 145 12.42 9.33 3.11
CA ARG A 145 11.45 10.27 3.67
C ARG A 145 12.13 11.60 3.88
N MET A 146 11.42 12.65 3.54
CA MET A 146 11.80 14.02 3.83
C MET A 146 10.75 14.69 4.70
N ASP A 147 11.16 15.77 5.36
CA ASP A 147 10.23 16.67 6.00
C ASP A 147 9.58 17.56 4.93
N PHE A 148 8.28 17.78 5.05
CA PHE A 148 7.54 18.64 4.13
C PHE A 148 7.57 20.08 4.62
N GLU A 149 8.00 20.98 3.76
CA GLU A 149 7.95 22.43 3.98
C GLU A 149 6.80 23.02 3.15
N GLY A 150 5.90 23.76 3.79
CA GLY A 150 4.78 24.43 3.13
C GLY A 150 3.41 24.12 3.74
N VAL A 151 2.35 24.50 3.01
CA VAL A 151 0.97 24.28 3.43
C VAL A 151 0.46 22.95 2.87
N ALA A 152 0.09 22.04 3.76
CA ALA A 152 -0.49 20.76 3.37
C ALA A 152 -1.93 20.95 2.88
N GLU A 153 -2.27 20.30 1.77
CA GLU A 153 -3.61 20.26 1.21
C GLU A 153 -4.38 19.00 1.64
N PRO A 154 -5.71 19.09 1.81
CA PRO A 154 -6.54 17.94 2.14
C PRO A 154 -6.44 16.79 1.13
N CYS A 155 -6.62 15.56 1.62
CA CYS A 155 -6.64 14.37 0.79
C CYS A 155 -7.69 14.45 -0.33
N VAL A 156 -7.31 14.08 -1.56
CA VAL A 156 -8.27 13.83 -2.64
C VAL A 156 -9.13 12.61 -2.29
N THR A 157 -10.43 12.67 -2.59
CA THR A 157 -11.33 11.55 -2.30
C THR A 157 -12.11 11.12 -3.54
N ALA A 158 -12.38 9.83 -3.68
CA ALA A 158 -13.15 9.29 -4.79
C ALA A 158 -14.59 9.85 -4.90
N THR A 159 -15.12 10.43 -3.81
CA THR A 159 -16.44 11.07 -3.77
C THR A 159 -16.44 12.53 -4.24
N GLU A 160 -15.27 13.14 -4.44
CA GLU A 160 -15.15 14.58 -4.65
C GLU A 160 -15.85 15.07 -5.93
N GLY A 161 -15.87 14.24 -6.98
CA GLY A 161 -16.57 14.56 -8.23
C GLY A 161 -18.06 14.89 -8.05
N SER A 162 -18.67 14.39 -6.97
CA SER A 162 -20.09 14.60 -6.64
C SER A 162 -20.34 15.79 -5.70
N ARG A 163 -19.29 16.45 -5.19
CA ARG A 163 -19.42 17.55 -4.22
C ARG A 163 -19.63 18.90 -4.91
N ILE A 164 -20.38 19.78 -4.25
CA ILE A 164 -20.44 21.21 -4.56
C ILE A 164 -19.10 21.84 -4.14
N GLY A 165 -18.55 22.75 -4.95
CA GLY A 165 -17.26 23.38 -4.67
C GLY A 165 -16.05 22.43 -4.75
N LYS A 166 -16.18 21.32 -5.49
CA LYS A 166 -15.05 20.42 -5.77
C LYS A 166 -13.91 21.15 -6.51
N ARG A 167 -12.68 20.65 -6.32
CA ARG A 167 -11.54 21.07 -7.15
C ARG A 167 -11.79 20.75 -8.61
N SER A 168 -11.15 21.50 -9.52
CA SER A 168 -11.10 21.12 -10.92
C SER A 168 -10.42 19.76 -11.08
N PHE A 169 -10.71 19.05 -12.18
CA PHE A 169 -10.13 17.72 -12.37
C PHE A 169 -8.61 17.79 -12.55
N GLN A 170 -8.12 18.87 -13.17
CA GLN A 170 -6.69 19.13 -13.29
C GLN A 170 -6.02 19.31 -11.93
N GLU A 171 -6.51 20.21 -11.06
CA GLU A 171 -5.98 20.40 -9.70
C GLU A 171 -6.04 19.10 -8.88
N PHE A 172 -7.11 18.30 -9.08
CA PHE A 172 -7.26 17.00 -8.43
C PHE A 172 -6.19 16.00 -8.87
N CYS A 173 -5.89 15.93 -10.17
CA CYS A 173 -4.83 15.09 -10.74
C CYS A 173 -3.43 15.56 -10.31
N GLU A 174 -3.16 16.86 -10.37
CA GLU A 174 -1.90 17.45 -9.93
C GLU A 174 -1.63 17.15 -8.45
N LEU A 175 -2.66 17.26 -7.60
CA LEU A 175 -2.55 16.93 -6.19
C LEU A 175 -2.31 15.43 -5.96
N GLN A 176 -2.73 14.56 -6.90
CA GLN A 176 -2.46 13.13 -6.89
C GLN A 176 -1.07 12.76 -7.47
N GLY A 177 -0.30 13.77 -7.90
CA GLY A 177 1.04 13.62 -8.48
C GLY A 177 1.04 13.26 -9.96
N LEU A 178 -0.08 13.42 -10.65
CA LEU A 178 -0.21 13.14 -12.08
C LEU A 178 0.31 14.31 -12.92
N PRO A 179 0.79 14.06 -14.15
CA PRO A 179 1.32 15.12 -15.01
C PRO A 179 0.24 16.13 -15.41
N ALA A 180 0.67 17.35 -15.73
CA ALA A 180 -0.22 18.38 -16.26
C ALA A 180 -0.91 17.87 -17.53
N GLY A 181 -2.22 18.15 -17.65
CA GLY A 181 -3.03 17.69 -18.77
C GLY A 181 -3.43 16.20 -18.73
N TYR A 182 -3.12 15.46 -17.67
CA TYR A 182 -3.61 14.09 -17.50
C TYR A 182 -5.14 14.05 -17.56
N ASP A 183 -5.68 13.16 -18.42
CA ASP A 183 -7.12 12.96 -18.55
C ASP A 183 -7.50 11.50 -18.82
N LEU A 184 -8.78 11.19 -18.58
CA LEU A 184 -9.40 9.89 -18.86
C LEU A 184 -10.63 10.11 -19.76
N PRO A 185 -10.45 10.46 -21.04
CA PRO A 185 -11.49 11.08 -21.88
C PRO A 185 -12.77 10.25 -21.98
N GLU A 186 -12.65 8.93 -21.97
CA GLU A 186 -13.79 7.99 -22.07
C GLU A 186 -14.63 7.89 -20.79
N LEU A 187 -14.15 8.42 -19.66
CA LEU A 187 -14.89 8.39 -18.39
C LEU A 187 -15.72 9.65 -18.21
N HIS A 188 -16.97 9.48 -17.78
CA HIS A 188 -17.77 10.61 -17.33
C HIS A 188 -17.14 11.26 -16.07
N LYS A 189 -17.51 12.52 -15.80
CA LYS A 189 -16.91 13.36 -14.75
C LYS A 189 -16.79 12.66 -13.40
N VAL A 190 -17.85 12.09 -12.84
CA VAL A 190 -17.79 11.45 -11.51
C VAL A 190 -16.88 10.20 -11.52
N ALA A 191 -16.89 9.41 -12.60
CA ALA A 191 -15.98 8.27 -12.76
C ALA A 191 -14.51 8.70 -12.80
N LYS A 192 -14.17 9.80 -13.49
CA LYS A 192 -12.80 10.36 -13.51
C LYS A 192 -12.26 10.60 -12.09
N TYR A 193 -13.00 11.34 -11.27
CA TYR A 193 -12.61 11.62 -9.88
C TYR A 193 -12.57 10.36 -9.02
N ARG A 194 -13.50 9.43 -9.23
CA ARG A 194 -13.53 8.15 -8.50
C ARG A 194 -12.28 7.32 -8.79
N ALA A 195 -11.94 7.17 -10.06
CA ALA A 195 -10.79 6.41 -10.53
C ALA A 195 -9.47 6.98 -9.99
N VAL A 196 -9.23 8.28 -10.19
CA VAL A 196 -8.01 8.96 -9.69
C VAL A 196 -7.98 9.01 -8.16
N GLY A 197 -9.12 9.27 -7.52
CA GLY A 197 -9.21 9.43 -6.06
C GLY A 197 -8.98 8.14 -5.28
N ASN A 198 -9.30 6.99 -5.88
CA ASN A 198 -9.01 5.67 -5.32
C ASN A 198 -7.55 5.23 -5.54
N GLY A 199 -6.88 5.74 -6.58
CA GLY A 199 -5.52 5.32 -6.88
C GLY A 199 -4.48 5.71 -5.82
N VAL A 200 -3.31 5.07 -5.90
CA VAL A 200 -2.12 5.46 -5.13
C VAL A 200 -1.57 6.77 -5.68
N HIS A 201 -0.96 7.60 -4.83
CA HIS A 201 -0.33 8.84 -5.28
C HIS A 201 0.92 8.52 -6.10
N ALA A 202 1.11 9.16 -7.26
CA ALA A 202 2.14 8.75 -8.23
C ALA A 202 3.56 8.75 -7.62
N ALA A 203 3.93 9.82 -6.90
CA ALA A 203 5.24 9.89 -6.24
C ALA A 203 5.43 8.87 -5.10
N VAL A 204 4.33 8.48 -4.43
CA VAL A 204 4.36 7.45 -3.38
C VAL A 204 4.58 6.08 -4.03
N SER A 205 3.87 5.80 -5.13
CA SER A 205 4.07 4.61 -5.93
C SER A 205 5.53 4.50 -6.39
N ASN A 206 6.07 5.57 -6.99
CA ASN A 206 7.45 5.63 -7.45
C ASN A 206 8.47 5.39 -6.33
N GLU A 207 8.28 5.98 -5.14
CA GLU A 207 9.22 5.79 -4.03
C GLU A 207 9.19 4.34 -3.51
N VAL A 208 8.03 3.71 -3.43
CA VAL A 208 7.93 2.32 -2.96
C VAL A 208 8.50 1.36 -4.00
N SER A 209 8.20 1.52 -5.29
CA SER A 209 8.79 0.69 -6.35
C SER A 209 10.30 0.83 -6.43
N ARG A 210 10.82 2.06 -6.29
CA ARG A 210 12.26 2.34 -6.21
C ARG A 210 12.91 1.64 -5.00
N ALA A 211 12.27 1.69 -3.84
CA ALA A 211 12.79 1.03 -2.63
C ALA A 211 12.78 -0.50 -2.74
N ILE A 212 11.77 -1.08 -3.41
CA ILE A 212 11.73 -2.52 -3.71
C ILE A 212 12.85 -2.88 -4.68
N LEU A 213 13.02 -2.13 -5.77
CA LEU A 213 14.10 -2.38 -6.72
C LEU A 213 15.47 -2.34 -6.02
N GLU A 214 15.73 -1.31 -5.22
CA GLU A 214 16.96 -1.19 -4.44
C GLU A 214 17.17 -2.39 -3.52
N ALA A 215 16.13 -2.86 -2.83
CA ALA A 215 16.22 -4.04 -1.97
C ALA A 215 16.51 -5.33 -2.76
N LEU A 216 15.91 -5.49 -3.95
CA LEU A 216 16.10 -6.67 -4.82
C LEU A 216 17.46 -6.71 -5.50
N THR A 217 18.05 -5.55 -5.82
CA THR A 217 19.32 -5.46 -6.56
C THR A 217 20.53 -5.18 -5.68
N SER A 218 20.35 -4.96 -4.38
CA SER A 218 21.46 -4.68 -3.47
C SER A 218 22.33 -5.92 -3.27
N GLU A 219 23.66 -5.73 -3.32
CA GLU A 219 24.63 -6.76 -2.92
C GLU A 219 24.56 -7.07 -1.42
N ASN A 220 24.13 -6.10 -0.62
CA ASN A 220 24.01 -6.20 0.83
C ASN A 220 22.62 -5.70 1.27
N PRO A 221 21.55 -6.47 1.01
CA PRO A 221 20.20 -6.02 1.29
C PRO A 221 19.94 -5.95 2.80
N PHE A 222 19.11 -4.99 3.19
CA PHE A 222 18.58 -4.95 4.54
C PHE A 222 17.54 -6.05 4.71
N THR A 223 17.69 -6.84 5.76
CA THR A 223 16.78 -7.91 6.13
C THR A 223 16.41 -7.81 7.60
N ILE A 224 15.37 -8.53 8.01
CA ILE A 224 15.01 -8.69 9.43
C ILE A 224 16.15 -9.27 10.28
N PHE A 225 17.13 -9.94 9.67
CA PHE A 225 18.23 -10.61 10.36
C PHE A 225 19.43 -9.70 10.61
N ASN A 226 19.64 -8.68 9.76
CA ASN A 226 20.79 -7.80 9.83
C ASN A 226 20.44 -6.34 10.18
N SER A 227 19.15 -6.02 10.32
CA SER A 227 18.67 -4.65 10.49
C SER A 227 17.68 -4.50 11.63
N LYS A 228 17.63 -3.29 12.20
CA LYS A 228 16.65 -2.93 13.23
C LYS A 228 15.71 -1.84 12.73
N LEU A 229 14.42 -2.08 12.92
CA LEU A 229 13.37 -1.11 12.63
C LEU A 229 12.90 -0.42 13.90
N CYS A 230 12.41 0.80 13.72
CA CYS A 230 11.85 1.63 14.78
C CYS A 230 10.65 0.93 15.44
N ALA A 231 10.73 0.74 16.76
CA ALA A 231 9.73 0.01 17.55
C ALA A 231 8.32 0.62 17.52
N CYS A 232 8.16 1.86 17.06
CA CYS A 232 6.83 2.44 16.88
C CYS A 232 6.07 1.88 15.65
N GLY A 233 6.70 1.04 14.82
CA GLY A 233 6.10 0.44 13.63
C GLY A 233 6.06 1.35 12.40
N CYS A 234 6.85 2.43 12.36
CA CYS A 234 6.87 3.34 11.20
C CYS A 234 7.74 2.86 10.04
N GLY A 235 8.43 1.73 10.19
CA GLY A 235 9.32 1.16 9.18
C GLY A 235 10.65 1.90 8.97
N ARG A 236 11.00 2.91 9.77
CA ARG A 236 12.33 3.57 9.71
C ARG A 236 13.39 2.71 10.38
N PHE A 237 14.61 2.68 9.85
CA PHE A 237 15.75 2.07 10.51
C PHE A 237 16.15 2.81 11.80
N VAL A 238 16.73 2.06 12.73
CA VAL A 238 17.36 2.57 13.94
C VAL A 238 18.74 1.92 14.09
N PHE A 239 19.71 2.70 14.60
CA PHE A 239 21.10 2.26 14.67
C PHE A 239 21.63 2.26 16.11
N GLY A 240 22.63 1.42 16.36
CA GLY A 240 23.24 1.27 17.69
C GLY A 240 22.22 0.89 18.77
N LYS A 241 22.13 1.70 19.83
CA LYS A 241 21.22 1.49 20.98
C LYS A 241 19.85 2.17 20.80
N GLN A 242 19.60 2.81 19.66
CA GLN A 242 18.32 3.50 19.44
C GLN A 242 17.18 2.49 19.26
N VAL A 243 16.04 2.76 19.91
CA VAL A 243 14.80 1.96 19.79
C VAL A 243 13.76 2.64 18.89
N THR A 244 13.81 3.97 18.80
CA THR A 244 12.87 4.78 18.03
C THR A 244 13.62 5.76 17.13
N ALA A 245 13.16 5.95 15.90
CA ALA A 245 13.84 6.78 14.90
C ALA A 245 13.89 8.27 15.26
N ASN A 246 12.86 8.82 15.92
CA ASN A 246 12.82 10.23 16.32
C ASN A 246 11.87 10.47 17.51
N GLN A 247 11.79 11.71 17.97
CA GLN A 247 10.94 12.11 19.11
C GLN A 247 9.45 11.82 18.86
N THR A 248 8.96 12.05 17.64
CA THR A 248 7.58 11.72 17.24
C THR A 248 7.30 10.22 17.37
N CYS A 249 8.26 9.38 16.97
CA CYS A 249 8.17 7.92 17.13
C CYS A 249 8.16 7.51 18.60
N ARG A 250 8.98 8.15 19.45
CA ARG A 250 8.97 7.92 20.90
C ARG A 250 7.62 8.26 21.52
N LYS A 251 7.04 9.41 21.16
CA LYS A 251 5.70 9.83 21.63
C LYS A 251 4.61 8.86 21.17
N ARG A 252 4.68 8.39 19.92
CA ARG A 252 3.77 7.37 19.39
C ARG A 252 3.87 6.06 20.16
N LEU A 253 5.09 5.62 20.46
CA LEU A 253 5.34 4.40 21.22
C LEU A 253 4.82 4.51 22.66
N SER A 254 5.02 5.66 23.33
CA SER A 254 4.45 5.93 24.66
C SER A 254 2.92 5.79 24.64
N ARG A 255 2.24 6.51 23.73
CA ARG A 255 0.79 6.48 23.63
C ARG A 255 0.21 5.08 23.34
N LYS A 256 0.96 4.23 22.63
CA LYS A 256 0.60 2.83 22.40
C LYS A 256 0.70 2.00 23.69
N ARG A 257 1.71 2.24 24.52
CA ARG A 257 1.88 1.60 25.84
C ARG A 257 0.81 2.06 26.83
N ASP A 258 0.45 3.34 26.79
CA ASP A 258 -0.51 3.95 27.73
C ASP A 258 -1.97 3.58 27.41
N GLY A 259 -2.23 2.67 26.45
CA GLY A 259 -3.59 2.29 26.03
C GLY A 259 -4.38 3.38 25.28
N LEU A 260 -3.85 4.60 25.20
CA LEU A 260 -4.47 5.78 24.57
C LEU A 260 -4.58 5.67 23.04
N ILE A 261 -3.89 4.70 22.44
CA ILE A 261 -4.10 4.29 21.05
C ILE A 261 -4.49 2.82 21.06
N THR A 262 -5.75 2.53 21.39
CA THR A 262 -6.36 1.22 21.14
C THR A 262 -6.50 1.05 19.63
N VAL A 263 -5.45 0.59 18.95
CA VAL A 263 -5.68 0.04 17.61
C VAL A 263 -5.96 -1.44 17.78
N LYS A 264 -7.24 -1.78 17.74
CA LYS A 264 -7.68 -3.16 17.49
C LYS A 264 -7.26 -3.51 16.05
N TYR A 265 -6.00 -3.87 15.85
CA TYR A 265 -5.63 -4.55 14.61
C TYR A 265 -6.09 -5.99 14.78
N GLN A 266 -7.11 -6.40 14.04
CA GLN A 266 -7.28 -7.81 13.75
C GLN A 266 -6.06 -8.22 12.93
N ASN A 267 -5.41 -9.33 13.30
CA ASN A 267 -4.49 -9.98 12.38
C ASN A 267 -5.33 -10.90 11.51
N VAL A 268 -5.08 -10.86 10.20
CA VAL A 268 -5.65 -11.78 9.23
C VAL A 268 -4.53 -12.77 8.90
N THR A 269 -4.69 -14.00 9.37
CA THR A 269 -3.74 -15.08 9.11
C THR A 269 -4.19 -15.78 7.82
N CYS A 270 -3.27 -16.00 6.90
CA CYS A 270 -3.53 -16.58 5.59
C CYS A 270 -2.62 -17.79 5.38
N ASP A 271 -3.21 -18.97 5.13
CA ASP A 271 -2.49 -20.18 4.74
C ASP A 271 -3.10 -20.82 3.48
N LEU A 272 -2.51 -21.92 3.01
CA LEU A 272 -2.95 -22.62 1.80
C LEU A 272 -4.37 -23.23 1.92
N THR A 273 -4.95 -23.26 3.11
CA THR A 273 -6.33 -23.71 3.35
C THR A 273 -7.36 -22.57 3.28
N GLY A 274 -6.89 -21.32 3.25
CA GLY A 274 -7.70 -20.11 3.10
C GLY A 274 -7.33 -19.02 4.10
N VAL A 275 -8.16 -17.98 4.18
CA VAL A 275 -8.07 -16.99 5.26
C VAL A 275 -8.52 -17.63 6.55
N ILE A 276 -7.63 -17.73 7.52
CA ILE A 276 -7.96 -18.10 8.89
C ILE A 276 -8.46 -16.84 9.61
N GLU A 277 -9.61 -17.00 10.28
CA GLU A 277 -10.40 -15.98 10.97
C GLU A 277 -9.58 -14.85 11.64
N PRO A 278 -10.11 -13.61 11.68
CA PRO A 278 -9.46 -12.51 12.36
C PRO A 278 -9.21 -12.85 13.84
N LYS A 279 -7.94 -13.05 14.22
CA LYS A 279 -7.59 -13.20 15.63
C LYS A 279 -7.78 -11.83 16.31
N PHE A 280 -8.72 -11.77 17.23
CA PHE A 280 -8.87 -10.62 18.12
C PHE A 280 -7.69 -10.60 19.08
N VAL A 281 -6.68 -9.79 18.79
CA VAL A 281 -5.65 -9.47 19.78
C VAL A 281 -6.25 -8.42 20.71
N THR A 282 -6.76 -8.89 21.84
CA THR A 282 -7.04 -8.02 23.00
C THR A 282 -5.69 -7.75 23.65
N VAL A 283 -5.20 -6.50 23.59
CA VAL A 283 -4.07 -6.05 24.42
C VAL A 283 -4.64 -5.39 25.65
#